data_AF-A0A9Q1IR69-F1
#
_entry.id   AF-A0A9Q1IR69-F1
#
_cell.length_a   1.000
_cell.length_b   1.000
_cell.length_c   1.000
_cell.angle_alpha   90.00
_cell.angle_beta   90.00
_cell.angle_gamma   90.00
#
_symmetry.space_group_name_H-M   'P 1'
#
loop_
_entity.id
_entity.type
_entity.pdbx_description
1 polymer ?
#
loop_
_entity_poly.entity_id
_entity_poly.type
_entity_poly.pdbx_seq_one_letter_code
_entity_poly.pdbx_strand_id
1 'polypeptide(L)'
;MADLELILKELRGFRQENKEQLEAIKEEILKANTRLDEAEGRIEKAEERIQNTEEVITEMLKLHVKLEDKLMDLESRSRRENVRIYGVPEGSEKESPIIGSFVEKLLREGLGLPEDEPDLQIERAHRSLGPRPPEDAPPRSIIVKFLSFKTKETLLRKAWQKVRKVLKENQVQFQTLFPARLRVRYKDGTKIYETIEEATKDLTDRGYTVKIIRPPDSLMEQVRRLTWRRAGGRRARESAFKAGSATSYKEKLRAFRRPSPTPSAK
;
A
#
# COMPACT_ATOMS: atom_id res chain seq x y z
N MET A 1 -20.75 -27.64 85.95
CA MET A 1 -19.32 -27.38 86.20
C MET A 1 -18.48 -27.97 85.06
N ALA A 2 -18.58 -29.28 84.78
CA ALA A 2 -17.83 -29.95 83.70
C ALA A 2 -18.09 -29.38 82.28
N ASP A 3 -19.34 -29.07 81.92
CA ASP A 3 -19.66 -28.50 80.59
C ASP A 3 -19.05 -27.11 80.35
N LEU A 4 -18.93 -26.30 81.40
CA LEU A 4 -18.37 -24.95 81.31
C LEU A 4 -16.84 -25.00 81.09
N GLU A 5 -16.15 -25.96 81.71
CA GLU A 5 -14.73 -26.21 81.48
C GLU A 5 -14.45 -26.72 80.06
N LEU A 6 -15.32 -27.58 79.53
CA LEU A 6 -15.22 -28.09 78.17
C LEU A 6 -15.33 -26.93 77.16
N ILE A 7 -16.35 -26.06 77.32
CA ILE A 7 -16.56 -24.88 76.46
C ILE A 7 -15.37 -23.91 76.53
N LEU A 8 -14.80 -23.68 77.71
CA LEU A 8 -13.60 -22.83 77.87
C LEU A 8 -12.34 -23.42 77.22
N LYS A 9 -12.25 -24.75 77.15
CA LYS A 9 -11.15 -25.44 76.47
C LYS A 9 -11.30 -25.35 74.96
N GLU A 10 -12.50 -25.57 74.42
CA GLU A 10 -12.82 -25.41 73.00
C GLU A 10 -12.64 -23.96 72.53
N LEU A 11 -13.11 -22.98 73.30
CA LEU A 11 -12.91 -21.56 73.00
C LEU A 11 -11.42 -21.19 72.93
N ARG A 12 -10.59 -21.75 73.82
CA ARG A 12 -9.13 -21.55 73.76
C ARG A 12 -8.52 -22.19 72.52
N GLY A 13 -8.93 -23.41 72.18
CA GLY A 13 -8.52 -24.09 70.94
C GLY A 13 -8.87 -23.26 69.71
N PHE A 14 -10.14 -22.86 69.58
CA PHE A 14 -10.62 -22.01 68.50
C PHE A 14 -9.86 -20.69 68.41
N ARG A 15 -9.56 -20.04 69.54
CA ARG A 15 -8.80 -18.79 69.55
C ARG A 15 -7.36 -18.98 69.07
N GLN A 16 -6.76 -20.13 69.39
CA GLN A 16 -5.41 -20.47 68.97
C GLN A 16 -5.35 -20.82 67.48
N GLU A 17 -6.28 -21.66 67.00
CA GLU A 17 -6.41 -22.00 65.57
C GLU A 17 -6.66 -20.74 64.72
N ASN A 18 -7.54 -19.84 65.15
CA ASN A 18 -7.74 -18.57 64.45
C ASN A 18 -6.48 -17.70 64.43
N LYS A 19 -5.69 -17.69 65.52
CA LYS A 19 -4.43 -16.95 65.56
C LYS A 19 -3.43 -17.52 64.54
N GLU A 20 -3.32 -18.85 64.48
CA GLU A 20 -2.44 -19.53 63.52
C GLU A 20 -2.88 -19.29 62.07
N GLN A 21 -4.19 -19.37 61.79
CA GLN A 21 -4.75 -19.04 60.48
C GLN A 21 -4.51 -17.58 60.09
N LEU A 22 -4.68 -16.64 61.02
CA LEU A 22 -4.43 -15.21 60.76
C LEU A 22 -2.96 -14.93 60.45
N GLU A 23 -2.02 -15.57 61.15
CA GLU A 23 -0.60 -15.43 60.83
C GLU A 23 -0.26 -16.06 59.47
N ALA A 24 -0.84 -17.22 59.14
CA ALA A 24 -0.64 -17.85 57.83
C ALA A 24 -1.16 -16.95 56.69
N ILE A 25 -2.37 -16.38 56.83
CA ILE A 25 -2.94 -15.43 55.87
C ILE A 25 -2.05 -14.20 55.73
N LYS A 26 -1.54 -13.68 56.83
CA LYS A 26 -0.63 -12.52 56.82
C LYS A 26 0.66 -12.83 56.07
N GLU A 27 1.25 -14.01 56.25
CA GLU A 27 2.42 -14.43 55.48
C GLU A 27 2.12 -14.56 53.99
N GLU A 28 0.97 -15.12 53.61
CA GLU A 28 0.55 -15.22 52.21
C GLU A 28 0.33 -13.84 51.59
N ILE A 29 -0.28 -12.90 52.32
CA ILE A 29 -0.44 -11.50 51.89
C ILE A 29 0.92 -10.85 51.65
N LEU A 30 1.88 -11.05 52.56
CA LEU A 30 3.24 -10.51 52.38
C LEU A 30 3.91 -11.07 51.13
N LYS A 31 3.81 -12.38 50.89
CA LYS A 31 4.34 -13.03 49.67
C LYS A 31 3.62 -12.58 48.40
N ALA A 32 2.32 -12.29 48.49
CA ALA A 32 1.55 -11.77 47.36
C ALA A 32 1.97 -10.32 47.03
N ASN A 33 2.17 -9.48 48.04
CA ASN A 33 2.61 -8.10 47.88
C ASN A 33 4.00 -8.02 47.25
N THR A 34 4.97 -8.82 47.71
CA THR A 34 6.32 -8.82 47.09
C THR A 34 6.27 -9.23 45.62
N ARG A 35 5.42 -10.20 45.27
CA ARG A 35 5.21 -10.61 43.87
C ARG A 35 4.49 -9.55 43.04
N LEU A 36 3.61 -8.76 43.65
CA LEU A 36 2.96 -7.62 43.02
C LEU A 36 3.98 -6.52 42.73
N ASP A 37 4.81 -6.15 43.72
CA ASP A 37 5.86 -5.14 43.54
C ASP A 37 6.84 -5.52 42.41
N GLU A 38 7.25 -6.79 42.35
CA GLU A 38 8.08 -7.31 41.26
C GLU A 38 7.38 -7.24 39.89
N ALA A 39 6.07 -7.53 39.85
CA ALA A 39 5.30 -7.47 38.62
C ALA A 39 5.12 -6.02 38.15
N GLU A 40 4.83 -5.10 39.06
CA GLU A 40 4.70 -3.66 38.79
C GLU A 40 6.01 -3.09 38.23
N GLY A 41 7.15 -3.36 38.87
CA GLY A 41 8.45 -2.92 38.36
C GLY A 41 8.84 -3.53 37.01
N ARG A 42 8.33 -4.72 36.67
CA ARG A 42 8.51 -5.31 35.33
C ARG A 42 7.60 -4.67 34.29
N ILE A 43 6.38 -4.30 34.67
CA ILE A 43 5.42 -3.60 33.81
C ILE A 43 5.95 -2.20 33.48
N GLU A 44 6.40 -1.45 34.48
CA GLU A 44 6.98 -0.12 34.30
C GLU A 44 8.13 -0.12 33.28
N LYS A 45 9.09 -1.04 33.43
CA LYS A 45 10.20 -1.21 32.48
C LYS A 45 9.74 -1.64 31.09
N ALA A 46 8.66 -2.41 30.99
CA ALA A 46 8.11 -2.82 29.71
C ALA A 46 7.42 -1.65 29.01
N GLU A 47 6.67 -0.84 29.76
CA GLU A 47 6.00 0.38 29.28
C GLU A 47 7.01 1.42 28.80
N GLU A 48 8.09 1.66 29.55
CA GLU A 48 9.17 2.56 29.13
C GLU A 48 9.81 2.10 27.81
N ARG A 49 10.06 0.79 27.68
CA ARG A 49 10.59 0.22 26.43
C ARG A 49 9.60 0.36 25.27
N ILE A 50 8.30 0.15 25.51
CA ILE A 50 7.27 0.30 24.49
C ILE A 50 7.25 1.75 24.00
N GLN A 51 7.18 2.71 24.92
CA GLN A 51 7.18 4.13 24.59
C GLN A 51 8.40 4.53 23.75
N ASN A 52 9.61 4.13 24.18
CA ASN A 52 10.84 4.38 23.44
C ASN A 52 10.79 3.77 22.03
N THR A 53 10.24 2.57 21.87
CA THR A 53 10.12 1.95 20.54
C THR A 53 9.08 2.64 19.66
N GLU A 54 7.96 3.10 20.22
CA GLU A 54 6.94 3.83 19.49
C GLU A 54 7.49 5.15 18.96
N GLU A 55 8.25 5.89 19.78
CA GLU A 55 8.92 7.12 19.35
C GLU A 55 9.86 6.88 18.18
N VAL A 56 10.74 5.86 18.26
CA VAL A 56 11.65 5.50 17.16
C VAL A 56 10.89 5.09 15.90
N ILE A 57 9.79 4.34 16.03
CA ILE A 57 8.95 3.94 14.89
C ILE A 57 8.32 5.17 14.23
N THR A 58 7.80 6.12 15.01
CA THR A 58 7.20 7.33 14.44
C THR A 58 8.21 8.17 13.65
N GLU A 59 9.43 8.33 14.16
CA GLU A 59 10.50 9.03 13.44
C GLU A 59 10.94 8.25 12.19
N MET A 60 11.03 6.93 12.27
CA MET A 60 11.35 6.08 11.13
C MET A 60 10.28 6.16 10.03
N LEU A 61 8.99 6.24 10.40
CA LEU A 61 7.89 6.45 9.45
C LEU A 61 7.99 7.81 8.77
N LYS A 62 8.29 8.89 9.51
CA LYS A 62 8.52 10.23 8.92
C LYS A 62 9.68 10.22 7.93
N LEU A 63 10.77 9.52 8.25
CA LEU A 63 11.90 9.35 7.35
C LEU A 63 11.53 8.52 6.12
N HIS A 64 10.72 7.46 6.28
CA HIS A 64 10.26 6.64 5.17
C HIS A 64 9.47 7.46 4.15
N VAL A 65 8.53 8.29 4.62
CA VAL A 65 7.76 9.20 3.73
C VAL A 65 8.70 10.16 3.00
N LYS A 66 9.65 10.80 3.70
CA LYS A 66 10.63 11.70 3.07
C LYS A 66 11.50 10.98 2.03
N LEU A 67 11.88 9.74 2.28
CA LEU A 67 12.65 8.93 1.33
C LEU A 67 11.80 8.53 0.12
N GLU A 68 10.54 8.16 0.32
CA GLU A 68 9.59 7.88 -0.77
C GLU A 68 9.40 9.11 -1.66
N ASP A 69 9.21 10.29 -1.09
CA ASP A 69 9.11 11.54 -1.84
C ASP A 69 10.38 11.82 -2.65
N LYS A 70 11.56 11.63 -2.04
CA LYS A 70 12.85 11.81 -2.72
C LYS A 70 13.05 10.81 -3.85
N LEU A 71 12.68 9.55 -3.64
CA LEU A 71 12.75 8.51 -4.66
C LEU A 71 11.81 8.82 -5.82
N MET A 72 10.58 9.26 -5.52
CA MET A 72 9.60 9.66 -6.52
C MET A 72 10.09 10.86 -7.34
N ASP A 73 10.70 11.86 -6.71
CA ASP A 73 11.27 13.02 -7.42
C ASP A 73 12.44 12.61 -8.33
N LEU A 74 13.38 11.81 -7.84
CA LEU A 74 14.52 11.33 -8.63
C LEU A 74 14.06 10.47 -9.82
N GLU A 75 13.10 9.58 -9.61
CA GLU A 75 12.52 8.75 -10.66
C GLU A 75 11.77 9.61 -11.70
N SER A 76 11.02 10.61 -11.24
CA SER A 76 10.31 11.55 -12.10
C SER A 76 11.26 12.37 -12.95
N ARG A 77 12.37 12.87 -12.38
CA ARG A 77 13.40 13.62 -13.12
C ARG A 77 14.13 12.75 -14.13
N SER A 78 14.52 11.54 -13.75
CA SER A 78 15.18 10.58 -14.63
C SER A 78 14.30 10.15 -15.81
N ARG A 79 12.98 10.08 -15.62
CA ARG A 79 12.01 9.63 -16.63
C ARG A 79 11.18 10.75 -17.22
N ARG A 80 11.55 12.00 -16.99
CA ARG A 80 10.78 13.17 -17.41
C ARG A 80 10.55 13.20 -18.92
N GLU A 81 11.49 12.66 -19.70
CA GLU A 81 11.45 12.57 -21.16
C GLU A 81 10.78 11.29 -21.68
N ASN A 82 10.39 10.37 -20.79
CA ASN A 82 9.80 9.09 -21.18
C ASN A 82 8.27 9.16 -21.17
N VAL A 83 7.65 8.48 -22.12
CA VAL A 83 6.20 8.20 -22.18
C VAL A 83 6.00 6.70 -22.30
N ARG A 84 4.94 6.19 -21.69
CA ARG A 84 4.53 4.80 -21.82
C ARG A 84 3.16 4.74 -22.48
N ILE A 85 3.07 3.99 -23.57
CA ILE A 85 1.86 3.77 -24.36
C ILE A 85 1.36 2.35 -24.07
N TYR A 86 0.06 2.21 -23.81
CA TYR A 86 -0.61 0.94 -23.53
C TYR A 86 -1.59 0.58 -24.65
N GLY A 87 -1.98 -0.70 -24.72
CA GLY A 87 -3.07 -1.15 -25.61
C GLY A 87 -2.72 -1.33 -27.08
N VAL A 88 -1.45 -1.16 -27.48
CA VAL A 88 -1.01 -1.47 -28.84
C VAL A 88 -0.91 -3.00 -28.99
N PRO A 89 -1.59 -3.65 -29.96
CA PRO A 89 -1.48 -5.09 -30.15
C PRO A 89 -0.03 -5.54 -30.43
N GLU A 90 0.36 -6.72 -29.97
CA GLU A 90 1.72 -7.25 -30.20
C GLU A 90 1.89 -7.63 -31.67
N GLY A 91 2.87 -7.03 -32.36
CA GLY A 91 3.18 -7.36 -33.76
C GLY A 91 2.64 -6.38 -34.79
N SER A 92 1.87 -5.36 -34.37
CA SER A 92 1.47 -4.24 -35.24
C SER A 92 2.67 -3.44 -35.75
N GLU A 93 3.84 -3.60 -35.13
CA GLU A 93 5.06 -2.88 -35.53
C GLU A 93 5.84 -3.55 -36.66
N LYS A 94 5.48 -4.78 -37.04
CA LYS A 94 6.26 -5.59 -38.00
C LYS A 94 6.41 -4.93 -39.38
N GLU A 95 5.47 -4.09 -39.76
CA GLU A 95 5.49 -3.37 -41.04
C GLU A 95 6.45 -2.16 -41.02
N SER A 96 6.88 -1.72 -39.83
CA SER A 96 7.80 -0.59 -39.69
C SER A 96 9.23 -1.07 -39.44
N PRO A 97 10.24 -0.48 -40.10
CA PRO A 97 11.64 -0.91 -39.97
C PRO A 97 12.17 -0.71 -38.54
N ILE A 98 11.63 0.29 -37.81
CA ILE A 98 12.00 0.61 -36.43
C ILE A 98 10.73 0.95 -35.65
N ILE A 99 10.60 0.45 -34.42
CA ILE A 99 9.47 0.76 -33.52
C ILE A 99 9.28 2.28 -33.35
N GLY A 100 10.35 3.07 -33.40
CA GLY A 100 10.29 4.53 -33.36
C GLY A 100 9.42 5.13 -34.48
N SER A 101 9.60 4.67 -35.72
CA SER A 101 8.81 5.13 -36.87
C SER A 101 7.34 4.71 -36.78
N PHE A 102 7.05 3.51 -36.26
CA PHE A 102 5.69 3.08 -35.97
C PHE A 102 5.02 3.98 -34.93
N VAL A 103 5.72 4.27 -33.83
CA VAL A 103 5.22 5.14 -32.76
C VAL A 103 4.97 6.55 -33.29
N GLU A 104 5.86 7.08 -34.14
CA GLU A 104 5.68 8.39 -34.74
C GLU A 104 4.40 8.46 -35.58
N LYS A 105 4.18 7.49 -36.48
CA LYS A 105 2.93 7.37 -37.26
C LYS A 105 1.70 7.28 -36.36
N LEU A 106 1.74 6.39 -35.36
CA LEU A 106 0.66 6.19 -34.40
C LEU A 106 0.30 7.49 -33.64
N LEU A 107 1.31 8.27 -33.25
CA LEU A 107 1.11 9.53 -32.54
C LEU A 107 0.58 10.63 -33.46
N ARG A 108 1.06 10.72 -34.71
CA ARG A 108 0.57 11.69 -35.70
C ARG A 108 -0.89 11.44 -36.05
N GLU A 109 -1.25 10.19 -36.33
CA GLU A 109 -2.65 9.78 -36.61
C GLU A 109 -3.55 9.97 -35.38
N GLY A 110 -3.12 9.51 -34.20
CA GLY A 110 -3.95 9.55 -32.99
C GLY A 110 -4.23 10.98 -32.48
N LEU A 111 -3.29 11.90 -32.70
CA LEU A 111 -3.36 13.30 -32.27
C LEU A 111 -3.76 14.27 -33.38
N GLY A 112 -3.83 13.82 -34.65
CA GLY A 112 -4.15 14.67 -35.79
C GLY A 112 -3.09 15.74 -36.04
N LEU A 113 -1.81 15.36 -35.97
CA LEU A 113 -0.69 16.26 -36.23
C LEU A 113 -0.49 16.41 -37.76
N PRO A 114 -0.26 17.63 -38.27
CA PRO A 114 0.09 17.83 -39.68
C PRO A 114 1.38 17.07 -40.02
N GLU A 115 1.49 16.56 -41.25
CA GLU A 115 2.74 15.95 -41.73
C GLU A 115 3.89 16.96 -41.79
N ASP A 116 3.58 18.24 -41.93
CA ASP A 116 4.54 19.35 -41.98
C ASP A 116 5.15 19.72 -40.61
N GLU A 117 4.66 19.16 -39.49
CA GLU A 117 5.29 19.38 -38.18
C GLU A 117 6.64 18.63 -38.08
N PRO A 118 7.68 19.28 -37.51
CA PRO A 118 9.01 18.69 -37.40
C PRO A 118 8.96 17.35 -36.67
N ASP A 119 9.91 16.46 -36.99
CA ASP A 119 10.04 15.13 -36.39
C ASP A 119 9.83 15.17 -34.89
N LEU A 120 9.13 14.17 -34.36
CA LEU A 120 8.85 14.09 -32.92
C LEU A 120 10.10 13.87 -32.06
N GLN A 121 11.30 13.81 -32.66
CA GLN A 121 12.59 13.68 -32.00
C GLN A 121 12.61 12.51 -31.00
N ILE A 122 12.17 11.33 -31.45
CA ILE A 122 12.17 10.11 -30.64
C ILE A 122 13.60 9.56 -30.58
N GLU A 123 14.21 9.57 -29.40
CA GLU A 123 15.54 9.00 -29.17
C GLU A 123 15.50 7.46 -29.21
N ARG A 124 14.50 6.88 -28.55
CA ARG A 124 14.38 5.43 -28.43
C ARG A 124 12.95 5.00 -28.17
N ALA A 125 12.48 3.97 -28.86
CA ALA A 125 11.21 3.32 -28.59
C ALA A 125 11.38 1.80 -28.55
N HIS A 126 10.78 1.16 -27.55
CA HIS A 126 10.82 -0.30 -27.38
C HIS A 126 9.64 -0.80 -26.55
N ARG A 127 9.24 -2.05 -26.75
CA ARG A 127 8.30 -2.75 -25.84
C ARG A 127 8.96 -2.97 -24.49
N SER A 128 8.17 -3.03 -23.42
CA SER A 128 8.68 -3.32 -22.08
C SER A 128 9.43 -4.66 -22.04
N LEU A 129 10.52 -4.68 -21.27
CA LEU A 129 11.37 -5.85 -21.09
C LEU A 129 10.60 -6.90 -20.28
N GLY A 130 10.03 -7.87 -20.98
CA GLY A 130 9.27 -8.98 -20.44
C GLY A 130 8.95 -9.99 -21.55
N PRO A 131 8.71 -11.26 -21.19
CA PRO A 131 8.31 -12.27 -22.18
C PRO A 131 7.02 -11.83 -22.88
N ARG A 132 6.88 -12.22 -24.15
CA ARG A 132 5.67 -11.94 -24.91
C ARG A 132 4.47 -12.58 -24.17
N PRO A 133 3.44 -11.81 -23.81
CA PRO A 133 2.26 -12.37 -23.16
C PRO A 133 1.48 -13.28 -24.12
N PRO A 134 0.71 -14.25 -23.60
CA PRO A 134 -0.22 -15.04 -24.39
C PRO A 134 -1.32 -14.14 -24.99
N GLU A 135 -2.01 -14.64 -26.02
CA GLU A 135 -2.95 -13.85 -26.84
C GLU A 135 -4.15 -13.28 -26.04
N ASP A 136 -4.57 -13.97 -24.98
CA ASP A 136 -5.63 -13.52 -24.05
C ASP A 136 -5.15 -12.51 -22.99
N ALA A 137 -3.85 -12.25 -22.89
CA ALA A 137 -3.28 -11.34 -21.90
C ALA A 137 -3.03 -9.94 -22.50
N PRO A 138 -3.08 -8.89 -21.67
CA PRO A 138 -2.87 -7.52 -22.15
C PRO A 138 -1.48 -7.37 -22.80
N PRO A 139 -1.39 -6.68 -23.95
CA PRO A 139 -0.13 -6.52 -24.67
C PRO A 139 0.87 -5.68 -23.87
N ARG A 140 2.18 -5.88 -24.10
CA ARG A 140 3.21 -5.13 -23.39
C ARG A 140 3.15 -3.66 -23.74
N SER A 141 3.39 -2.79 -22.77
CA SER A 141 3.47 -1.35 -23.03
C SER A 141 4.68 -0.99 -23.91
N ILE A 142 4.56 0.02 -24.75
CA ILE A 142 5.69 0.63 -25.46
C ILE A 142 6.24 1.79 -24.61
N ILE A 143 7.54 1.80 -24.38
CA ILE A 143 8.26 2.89 -23.72
C ILE A 143 8.98 3.70 -24.79
N VAL A 144 8.68 5.00 -24.82
CA VAL A 144 9.20 5.97 -25.77
C VAL A 144 10.00 7.01 -24.99
N LYS A 145 11.24 7.26 -25.40
CA LYS A 145 12.09 8.34 -24.89
C LYS A 145 12.22 9.41 -25.96
N PHE A 146 11.87 10.64 -25.61
CA PHE A 146 12.03 11.82 -26.46
C PHE A 146 13.38 12.49 -26.18
N LEU A 147 14.01 13.08 -27.20
CA LEU A 147 15.22 13.89 -27.04
C LEU A 147 14.97 15.16 -26.23
N SER A 148 13.75 15.70 -26.30
CA SER A 148 13.39 16.95 -25.63
C SER A 148 12.13 16.78 -24.78
N PHE A 149 12.25 17.20 -23.51
CA PHE A 149 11.12 17.28 -22.59
C PHE A 149 9.98 18.17 -23.14
N LYS A 150 10.32 19.25 -23.86
CA LYS A 150 9.33 20.18 -24.43
C LYS A 150 8.45 19.51 -25.48
N THR A 151 9.04 18.65 -26.31
CA THR A 151 8.33 17.91 -27.36
C THR A 151 7.34 16.93 -26.73
N LYS A 152 7.79 16.15 -25.74
CA LYS A 152 6.92 15.28 -24.95
C LYS A 152 5.76 16.07 -24.32
N GLU A 153 6.04 17.19 -23.67
CA GLU A 153 5.02 17.94 -22.93
C GLU A 153 3.95 18.51 -23.87
N THR A 154 4.38 19.04 -25.01
CA THR A 154 3.47 19.53 -26.06
C THR A 154 2.57 18.41 -26.57
N LEU A 155 3.15 17.23 -26.81
CA LEU A 155 2.43 16.06 -27.27
C LEU A 155 1.41 15.57 -26.24
N LEU A 156 1.78 15.52 -24.95
CA LEU A 156 0.84 15.18 -23.88
C LEU A 156 -0.27 16.23 -23.75
N ARG A 157 0.03 17.53 -23.87
CA ARG A 157 -0.99 18.59 -23.85
C ARG A 157 -1.98 18.44 -25.00
N LYS A 158 -1.52 18.07 -26.21
CA LYS A 158 -2.37 17.74 -27.36
C LYS A 158 -3.20 16.47 -27.11
N ALA A 159 -2.63 15.43 -26.48
CA ALA A 159 -3.38 14.23 -26.09
C ALA A 159 -4.55 14.54 -25.13
N TRP A 160 -4.32 15.43 -24.17
CA TRP A 160 -5.36 15.92 -23.25
C TRP A 160 -6.36 16.87 -23.90
N GLN A 161 -6.14 17.36 -25.12
CA GLN A 161 -6.99 18.37 -25.77
C GLN A 161 -8.43 17.89 -25.94
N LYS A 162 -8.65 16.60 -26.24
CA LYS A 162 -9.99 16.01 -26.36
C LYS A 162 -10.74 16.06 -25.02
N VAL A 163 -10.08 15.67 -23.91
CA VAL A 163 -10.66 15.74 -22.56
C VAL A 163 -10.91 17.18 -22.14
N ARG A 164 -9.96 18.08 -22.40
CA ARG A 164 -10.10 19.51 -22.11
C ARG A 164 -11.24 20.16 -22.91
N LYS A 165 -11.46 19.72 -24.15
CA LYS A 165 -12.56 20.19 -25.00
C LYS A 165 -13.90 19.83 -24.35
N VAL A 166 -14.08 18.58 -23.95
CA VAL A 166 -15.29 18.14 -23.24
C VAL A 166 -15.48 18.90 -21.92
N LEU A 167 -14.42 19.07 -21.13
CA LEU A 167 -14.50 19.85 -19.87
C LEU A 167 -14.89 21.32 -20.11
N LYS A 168 -14.39 21.93 -21.19
CA LYS A 168 -14.70 23.31 -21.56
C LYS A 168 -16.14 23.46 -22.07
N GLU A 169 -16.61 22.51 -22.89
CA GLU A 169 -18.00 22.44 -23.37
C GLU A 169 -18.99 22.36 -22.19
N ASN A 170 -18.60 21.65 -21.13
CA ASN A 170 -19.39 21.51 -19.91
C ASN A 170 -19.12 22.60 -18.85
N GLN A 171 -18.40 23.68 -19.20
CA GLN A 171 -18.07 24.80 -18.32
C GLN A 171 -17.37 24.41 -16.99
N VAL A 172 -16.64 23.30 -16.97
CA VAL A 172 -15.93 22.82 -15.79
C VAL A 172 -14.55 23.47 -15.71
N GLN A 173 -14.21 24.05 -14.55
CA GLN A 173 -12.90 24.65 -14.33
C GLN A 173 -11.83 23.57 -14.21
N PHE A 174 -10.75 23.67 -14.99
CA PHE A 174 -9.63 22.73 -14.92
C PHE A 174 -8.28 23.46 -15.03
N GLN A 175 -7.26 22.86 -14.41
CA GLN A 175 -5.88 23.31 -14.43
C GLN A 175 -4.97 22.15 -14.81
N THR A 176 -4.10 22.36 -15.80
CA THR A 176 -3.06 21.38 -16.11
C THR A 176 -1.89 21.59 -15.15
N LEU A 177 -1.58 20.57 -14.35
CA LEU A 177 -0.46 20.58 -13.42
C LEU A 177 0.75 19.89 -14.03
N PHE A 178 1.92 20.31 -13.60
CA PHE A 178 3.16 19.62 -13.89
C PHE A 178 3.32 18.39 -12.96
N PRO A 179 3.77 17.22 -13.46
CA PRO A 179 4.00 16.85 -14.86
C PRO A 179 2.75 16.21 -15.49
N ALA A 180 2.10 16.93 -16.42
CA ALA A 180 0.97 16.45 -17.24
C ALA A 180 -0.23 15.81 -16.49
N ARG A 181 -0.49 16.23 -15.24
CA ARG A 181 -1.67 15.85 -14.46
C ARG A 181 -2.81 16.83 -14.74
N LEU A 182 -4.05 16.38 -14.67
CA LEU A 182 -5.22 17.24 -14.89
C LEU A 182 -5.96 17.45 -13.58
N ARG A 183 -5.91 18.67 -13.03
CA ARG A 183 -6.74 19.07 -11.89
C ARG A 183 -8.07 19.59 -12.42
N VAL A 184 -9.18 19.05 -11.96
CA VAL A 184 -10.53 19.48 -12.33
C VAL A 184 -11.29 19.87 -11.07
N ARG A 185 -11.92 21.05 -11.09
CA ARG A 185 -12.75 21.57 -10.01
C ARG A 185 -14.21 21.32 -10.36
N TYR A 186 -14.82 20.40 -9.64
CA TYR A 186 -16.25 20.11 -9.70
C TYR A 186 -16.99 20.83 -8.58
N LYS A 187 -18.34 20.74 -8.59
CA LYS A 187 -19.20 21.29 -7.52
C LYS A 187 -18.93 20.65 -6.16
N ASP A 188 -18.53 19.38 -6.14
CA ASP A 188 -18.31 18.59 -4.91
C ASP A 188 -16.85 18.63 -4.40
N GLY A 189 -15.93 19.29 -5.12
CA GLY A 189 -14.52 19.37 -4.75
C GLY A 189 -13.54 19.36 -5.93
N THR A 190 -12.24 19.38 -5.60
CA THR A 190 -11.16 19.36 -6.60
C THR A 190 -10.57 17.95 -6.72
N LYS A 191 -10.55 17.38 -7.93
CA LYS A 191 -9.95 16.07 -8.22
C LYS A 191 -8.73 16.25 -9.13
N ILE A 192 -7.66 15.50 -8.87
CA ILE A 192 -6.44 15.50 -9.70
C ILE A 192 -6.33 14.14 -10.36
N TYR A 193 -6.39 14.11 -11.69
CA TYR A 193 -6.19 12.92 -12.50
C TYR A 193 -4.73 12.82 -12.93
N GLU A 194 -4.15 11.65 -12.75
CA GLU A 194 -2.77 11.38 -13.18
C GLU A 194 -2.72 10.85 -14.61
N THR A 195 -3.81 10.25 -15.09
CA THR A 195 -3.90 9.64 -16.41
C THR A 195 -5.17 10.05 -17.15
N ILE A 196 -5.09 10.05 -18.48
CA ILE A 196 -6.23 10.33 -19.36
C ILE A 196 -7.35 9.31 -19.12
N GLU A 197 -7.00 8.04 -18.91
CA GLU A 197 -7.95 6.94 -18.63
C GLU A 197 -8.82 7.26 -17.40
N GLU A 198 -8.19 7.61 -16.27
CA GLU A 198 -8.89 7.95 -15.03
C GLU A 198 -9.83 9.13 -15.22
N ALA A 199 -9.37 10.17 -15.93
CA ALA A 199 -10.19 11.34 -16.23
C ALA A 199 -11.38 10.99 -17.13
N THR A 200 -11.17 10.22 -18.21
CA THR A 200 -12.26 9.85 -19.13
C THR A 200 -13.30 8.95 -18.48
N LYS A 201 -12.90 8.04 -17.59
CA LYS A 201 -13.82 7.20 -16.81
C LYS A 201 -14.67 8.06 -15.88
N ASP A 202 -14.03 8.87 -15.03
CA ASP A 202 -14.75 9.70 -14.07
C ASP A 202 -15.69 10.70 -14.77
N LEU A 203 -15.31 11.18 -15.95
CA LEU A 203 -16.18 12.01 -16.78
C LEU A 203 -17.38 11.23 -17.34
N THR A 204 -17.18 9.98 -17.76
CA THR A 204 -18.27 9.11 -18.25
C THR A 204 -19.22 8.74 -17.11
N ASP A 205 -18.69 8.38 -15.94
CA ASP A 205 -19.46 8.05 -14.74
C ASP A 205 -20.30 9.25 -14.27
N ARG A 206 -19.83 10.48 -14.54
CA ARG A 206 -20.55 11.74 -14.27
C ARG A 206 -21.51 12.17 -15.40
N GLY A 207 -21.65 11.36 -16.46
CA GLY A 207 -22.60 11.60 -17.54
C GLY A 207 -22.09 12.47 -18.70
N TYR A 208 -20.80 12.78 -18.76
CA TYR A 208 -20.22 13.50 -19.90
C TYR A 208 -19.91 12.54 -21.06
N THR A 209 -20.28 12.91 -22.29
CA THR A 209 -20.02 12.12 -23.50
C THR A 209 -18.53 12.12 -23.88
N VAL A 210 -17.80 11.06 -23.51
CA VAL A 210 -16.41 10.82 -23.89
C VAL A 210 -16.26 9.41 -24.48
N LYS A 211 -15.47 9.24 -25.55
CA LYS A 211 -15.12 7.91 -26.09
C LYS A 211 -14.22 7.18 -25.07
N ILE A 212 -14.71 6.06 -24.54
CA ILE A 212 -14.10 5.31 -23.42
C ILE A 212 -12.83 4.59 -23.88
N ILE A 213 -11.70 4.80 -23.17
CA ILE A 213 -10.57 3.86 -23.12
C ILE A 213 -10.79 3.03 -21.85
N ARG A 214 -11.17 1.75 -22.00
CA ARG A 214 -11.55 0.90 -20.86
C ARG A 214 -10.36 0.69 -19.91
N PRO A 215 -10.52 0.98 -18.60
CA PRO A 215 -9.53 0.60 -17.60
C PRO A 215 -9.73 -0.85 -17.13
N PRO A 216 -8.69 -1.50 -16.59
CA PRO A 216 -8.79 -2.86 -16.07
C PRO A 216 -9.58 -2.96 -14.76
N ASP A 217 -10.25 -4.08 -14.56
CA ASP A 217 -11.32 -4.31 -13.60
C ASP A 217 -10.89 -4.54 -12.13
N SER A 218 -9.60 -4.41 -11.78
CA SER A 218 -9.12 -4.77 -10.43
C SER A 218 -8.23 -3.73 -9.73
N LEU A 219 -8.55 -3.44 -8.46
CA LEU A 219 -7.74 -2.62 -7.53
C LEU A 219 -6.27 -3.09 -7.44
N MET A 220 -6.03 -4.40 -7.57
CA MET A 220 -4.68 -4.97 -7.59
C MET A 220 -3.87 -4.55 -8.81
N GLU A 221 -4.55 -4.25 -9.92
CA GLU A 221 -3.90 -3.80 -11.16
C GLU A 221 -3.60 -2.30 -11.12
N GLN A 222 -4.45 -1.51 -10.45
CA GLN A 222 -4.19 -0.09 -10.16
C GLN A 222 -2.97 0.09 -9.25
N VAL A 223 -2.87 -0.68 -8.17
CA VAL A 223 -1.70 -0.66 -7.26
C VAL A 223 -0.41 -1.11 -7.97
N ARG A 224 -0.50 -2.05 -8.92
CA ARG A 224 0.64 -2.49 -9.76
C ARG A 224 1.09 -1.45 -10.78
N ARG A 225 0.23 -0.50 -11.18
CA ARG A 225 0.59 0.60 -12.08
C ARG A 225 1.21 1.79 -11.34
N LEU A 226 0.75 2.04 -10.10
CA LEU A 226 1.31 3.07 -9.22
C LEU A 226 2.71 2.72 -8.71
N THR A 227 2.98 1.42 -8.54
CA THR A 227 4.31 0.94 -8.13
C THR A 227 5.13 0.55 -9.35
N TRP A 228 6.25 1.23 -9.60
CA TRP A 228 7.21 0.81 -10.62
C TRP A 228 7.93 -0.48 -10.18
N ARG A 229 7.28 -1.65 -10.27
CA ARG A 229 7.97 -2.94 -10.11
C ARG A 229 8.75 -3.26 -11.39
N ARG A 230 10.03 -3.65 -11.24
CA ARG A 230 10.74 -4.44 -12.25
C ARG A 230 9.91 -5.67 -12.56
N ALA A 231 9.54 -5.88 -13.83
CA ALA A 231 9.02 -7.15 -14.29
C ALA A 231 10.09 -8.23 -14.00
N GLY A 232 9.74 -9.23 -13.20
CA GLY A 232 10.56 -10.44 -12.99
C GLY A 232 11.08 -10.72 -11.58
N GLY A 233 10.98 -9.82 -10.60
CA GLY A 233 11.79 -9.97 -9.37
C GLY A 233 11.19 -10.59 -8.10
N ARG A 234 9.85 -10.75 -7.97
CA ARG A 234 9.25 -10.98 -6.63
C ARG A 234 8.19 -12.08 -6.48
N ARG A 235 7.86 -12.86 -7.52
CA ARG A 235 6.89 -13.96 -7.32
C ARG A 235 7.44 -15.10 -6.44
N ALA A 236 8.76 -15.27 -6.35
CA ALA A 236 9.37 -16.33 -5.54
C ALA A 236 9.50 -16.00 -4.04
N ARG A 237 9.67 -14.73 -3.65
CA ARG A 237 9.90 -14.35 -2.23
C ARG A 237 8.62 -14.10 -1.42
N GLU A 238 7.53 -13.66 -2.07
CA GLU A 238 6.26 -13.38 -1.37
C GLU A 238 5.53 -14.66 -0.92
N SER A 239 5.73 -15.80 -1.60
CA SER A 239 5.14 -17.08 -1.18
C SER A 239 5.82 -17.63 0.08
N ALA A 240 7.14 -17.44 0.23
CA ALA A 240 7.90 -17.90 1.38
C ALA A 240 7.61 -17.10 2.66
N PHE A 241 7.36 -15.79 2.55
CA PHE A 241 7.12 -14.94 3.74
C PHE A 241 5.71 -15.08 4.32
N LYS A 242 4.69 -15.36 3.48
CA LYS A 242 3.32 -15.59 3.96
C LYS A 242 3.12 -16.95 4.65
N ALA A 243 3.92 -17.96 4.32
CA ALA A 243 3.78 -19.29 4.90
C ALA A 243 4.35 -19.41 6.33
N GLY A 244 5.34 -18.59 6.72
CA GLY A 244 6.07 -18.76 7.99
C GLY A 244 5.57 -17.94 9.20
N SER A 245 4.75 -16.90 8.98
CA SER A 245 4.43 -15.92 10.04
C SER A 245 3.14 -16.22 10.80
N ALA A 246 2.06 -16.59 10.10
CA ALA A 246 0.73 -16.71 10.71
C ALA A 246 0.55 -17.97 11.58
N THR A 247 1.28 -19.05 11.28
CA THR A 247 1.27 -20.31 12.04
C THR A 247 2.11 -20.23 13.31
N SER A 248 3.22 -19.48 13.28
CA SER A 248 4.19 -19.41 14.39
C SER A 248 3.64 -18.80 15.68
N TYR A 249 2.76 -17.80 15.60
CA TYR A 249 2.25 -17.11 16.81
C TYR A 249 1.17 -17.91 17.54
N LYS A 250 0.23 -18.53 16.81
CA LYS A 250 -0.83 -19.36 17.40
C LYS A 250 -0.27 -20.63 18.06
N GLU A 251 0.79 -21.21 17.51
CA GLU A 251 1.49 -22.36 18.10
C GLU A 251 2.28 -21.97 19.35
N LYS A 252 2.97 -20.82 19.34
CA LYS A 252 3.66 -20.29 20.52
C LYS A 252 2.70 -20.03 21.69
N LEU A 253 1.48 -19.57 21.42
CA LEU A 253 0.46 -19.36 22.45
C LEU A 253 -0.10 -20.69 23.02
N ARG A 254 -0.14 -21.76 22.23
CA ARG A 254 -0.57 -23.08 22.73
C ARG A 254 0.40 -23.68 23.75
N ALA A 255 1.69 -23.37 23.67
CA ALA A 255 2.69 -23.83 24.62
C ALA A 255 2.51 -23.26 26.05
N PHE A 256 1.78 -22.16 26.21
CA PHE A 256 1.49 -21.54 27.50
C PHE A 256 0.14 -21.97 28.10
N ARG A 257 -0.63 -22.82 27.42
CA ARG A 257 -1.93 -23.28 27.91
C ARG A 257 -1.71 -24.45 28.87
N ARG A 258 -1.97 -24.22 30.17
CA ARG A 258 -1.90 -25.29 31.19
C ARG A 258 -2.89 -26.42 30.83
N PRO A 259 -2.51 -27.71 30.91
CA PRO A 259 -3.43 -28.81 30.67
C PRO A 259 -4.53 -28.77 31.74
N SER A 260 -5.78 -28.92 31.31
CA SER A 260 -6.94 -29.08 32.21
C SER A 260 -6.81 -30.39 32.99
N PRO A 261 -7.12 -30.41 34.31
CA PRO A 261 -7.03 -31.62 35.11
C PRO A 261 -7.99 -32.70 34.56
N THR A 262 -7.44 -33.87 34.24
CA THR A 262 -8.21 -35.06 33.86
C THR A 262 -9.07 -35.52 35.03
N PRO A 263 -10.39 -35.73 34.86
CA PRO A 263 -11.22 -36.25 35.93
C PRO A 263 -10.84 -37.72 36.19
N SER A 264 -10.45 -38.02 37.42
CA SER A 264 -10.18 -39.39 37.87
C SER A 264 -11.45 -40.22 37.77
N ALA A 265 -11.41 -41.31 36.99
CA ALA A 265 -12.46 -42.31 36.98
C ALA A 265 -12.58 -42.95 38.38
N LYS A 266 -13.81 -43.01 38.89
CA LYS A 266 -14.19 -43.80 40.07
C LYS A 266 -14.26 -45.28 39.71
#